data_AF-A0A9D1C7A6-F1
#
_entry.id   AF-A0A9D1C7A6-F1
#
_cell.length_a   1.000
_cell.length_b   1.000
_cell.length_c   1.000
_cell.angle_alpha   90.00
_cell.angle_beta   90.00
_cell.angle_gamma   90.00
#
_symmetry.space_group_name_H-M   'P 1'
#
loop_
_entity.id
_entity.type
_entity.pdbx_description
1 polymer ?
#
loop_
_entity_poly.entity_id
_entity_poly.type
_entity_poly.pdbx_seq_one_letter_code
_entity_poly.pdbx_strand_id
1 'polypeptide(L)'
;TSALLTGGSPLIAVRITKNPLVQYFCDGADSALVSSSANVQGQKTATSLLQLQAHFNKGLPFALAPIQYNNQASIIINLLTGERIR
;
A
#
# COMPACT_ATOMS: atom_id res chain seq x y z
N THR A 1 14.33 -11.66 -5.85
CA THR A 1 13.41 -10.87 -5.00
C THR A 1 13.32 -11.51 -3.63
N SER A 2 13.31 -10.72 -2.54
CA SER A 2 13.26 -11.26 -1.17
C SER A 2 11.93 -11.97 -0.88
N ALA A 3 11.98 -13.09 -0.15
CA ALA A 3 10.79 -13.80 0.32
C ALA A 3 9.93 -12.95 1.27
N LEU A 4 10.53 -11.98 1.95
CA LEU A 4 9.79 -11.00 2.79
C LEU A 4 8.89 -10.07 1.96
N LEU A 5 9.14 -9.94 0.66
CA LEU A 5 8.34 -9.12 -0.26
C LEU A 5 7.31 -9.96 -1.02
N THR A 6 7.66 -11.19 -1.40
CA THR A 6 6.76 -12.05 -2.21
C THR A 6 5.88 -12.97 -1.37
N GLY A 7 6.17 -13.13 -0.09
CA GLY A 7 5.47 -14.10 0.77
C GLY A 7 5.69 -15.55 0.32
N GLY A 8 6.80 -15.84 -0.36
CA GLY A 8 7.11 -17.16 -0.92
C GLY A 8 6.57 -17.41 -2.33
N SER A 9 5.82 -16.46 -2.91
CA SER A 9 5.37 -16.54 -4.30
C SER A 9 6.55 -16.41 -5.29
N PRO A 10 6.50 -17.10 -6.45
CA PRO A 10 7.44 -16.87 -7.56
C PRO A 10 7.20 -15.52 -8.26
N LEU A 11 6.08 -14.85 -7.98
CA LEU A 11 5.69 -13.57 -8.55
C LEU A 11 5.66 -12.46 -7.48
N ILE A 12 5.72 -11.21 -7.92
CA ILE A 12 5.55 -10.03 -7.07
C ILE A 12 4.44 -9.12 -7.61
N ALA A 13 3.59 -8.63 -6.72
CA ALA A 13 2.56 -7.66 -7.08
C ALA A 13 3.18 -6.25 -7.13
N VAL A 14 2.96 -5.54 -8.23
CA VAL A 14 3.42 -4.17 -8.44
C VAL A 14 2.26 -3.26 -8.82
N ARG A 15 2.39 -1.98 -8.52
CA ARG A 15 1.41 -0.95 -8.88
C ARG A 15 2.14 0.31 -9.32
N ILE A 16 1.81 0.77 -10.52
CA ILE A 16 2.22 2.08 -11.01
C ILE A 16 1.12 3.07 -10.65
N THR A 17 1.48 4.18 -10.02
CA THR A 17 0.54 5.19 -9.54
C THR A 17 0.83 6.55 -10.13
N LYS A 18 -0.23 7.34 -10.34
CA LYS A 18 -0.16 8.77 -10.71
C LYS A 18 -0.35 9.70 -9.50
N ASN A 19 -0.38 9.15 -8.28
CA ASN A 19 -0.52 9.96 -7.07
C ASN A 19 0.78 10.75 -6.84
N PRO A 20 0.75 12.11 -6.90
CA PRO A 20 1.97 12.93 -6.83
C PRO A 20 2.73 12.77 -5.52
N LEU A 21 2.03 12.53 -4.42
CA LEU A 21 2.67 12.37 -3.11
C LEU A 21 3.43 11.05 -3.02
N VAL A 22 2.87 9.98 -3.60
CA VAL A 22 3.59 8.69 -3.68
C VAL A 22 4.77 8.79 -4.63
N GLN A 23 4.63 9.48 -5.76
CA GLN A 23 5.74 9.74 -6.68
C GLN A 23 6.87 10.50 -5.99
N TYR A 24 6.56 11.58 -5.28
CA TYR A 24 7.54 12.35 -4.50
C TYR A 24 8.34 11.47 -3.53
N PHE A 25 7.69 10.54 -2.81
CA PHE A 25 8.39 9.64 -1.90
C PHE A 25 9.22 8.58 -2.63
N CYS A 26 8.74 8.03 -3.75
CA CYS A 26 9.52 7.10 -4.56
C CYS A 26 10.78 7.79 -5.13
N ASP A 27 10.62 8.98 -5.72
CA ASP A 27 11.71 9.74 -6.33
C ASP A 27 12.73 10.19 -5.28
N GLY A 28 12.25 10.69 -4.12
CA GLY A 28 13.11 11.10 -3.02
C GLY A 28 13.86 9.94 -2.35
N ALA A 29 13.34 8.72 -2.43
CA ALA A 29 14.01 7.51 -1.95
C ALA A 29 14.87 6.82 -3.03
N ASP A 30 14.84 7.31 -4.28
CA ASP A 30 15.39 6.64 -5.46
C ASP A 30 15.01 5.15 -5.53
N SER A 31 13.75 4.85 -5.17
CA SER A 31 13.30 3.48 -5.01
C SER A 31 11.78 3.33 -5.03
N ALA A 32 11.32 2.07 -5.04
CA ALA A 32 9.91 1.74 -4.89
C ALA A 32 9.49 1.69 -3.41
N LEU A 33 8.21 1.93 -3.15
CA LEU A 33 7.62 1.80 -1.82
C LEU A 33 6.87 0.47 -1.66
N VAL A 34 7.14 -0.23 -0.56
CA VAL A 34 6.29 -1.35 -0.12
C VAL A 34 5.01 -0.76 0.47
N SER A 35 3.86 -1.16 -0.07
CA SER A 35 2.56 -0.55 0.26
C SER A 35 1.52 -1.62 0.59
N SER A 36 0.88 -1.46 1.74
CA SER A 36 -0.29 -2.23 2.18
C SER A 36 -1.41 -1.27 2.63
N SER A 37 -2.59 -1.81 2.93
CA SER A 37 -3.67 -1.02 3.51
C SER A 37 -3.31 -0.54 4.91
N ALA A 38 -3.67 0.71 5.23
CA ALA A 38 -3.29 1.35 6.49
C ALA A 38 -4.18 0.89 7.66
N ASN A 39 -3.98 -0.36 8.10
CA ASN A 39 -4.66 -0.98 9.22
C ASN A 39 -3.78 -2.02 9.92
N VAL A 40 -4.12 -2.29 11.17
CA VAL A 40 -3.70 -3.52 11.85
C VAL A 40 -4.47 -4.71 11.25
N GLN A 41 -3.85 -5.88 11.23
CA GLN A 41 -4.48 -7.09 10.71
C GLN A 41 -5.84 -7.35 11.38
N GLY A 42 -6.86 -7.64 10.59
CA GLY A 42 -8.24 -7.87 11.06
C GLY A 42 -9.08 -6.61 11.29
N GLN A 43 -8.49 -5.41 11.24
CA GLN A 43 -9.21 -4.15 11.38
C GLN A 43 -9.54 -3.51 10.02
N LYS A 44 -10.53 -2.61 10.00
CA LYS A 44 -10.85 -1.81 8.81
C LYS A 44 -9.71 -0.84 8.50
N THR A 45 -9.51 -0.55 7.22
CA THR A 45 -8.58 0.50 6.78
C THR A 45 -8.98 1.84 7.37
N ALA A 46 -8.01 2.53 7.99
CA ALA A 46 -8.26 3.85 8.56
C ALA A 46 -8.55 4.87 7.46
N THR A 47 -9.63 5.65 7.63
CA THR A 47 -10.05 6.70 6.69
C THR A 47 -9.87 8.12 7.25
N SER A 48 -9.25 8.26 8.42
CA SER A 48 -8.87 9.54 9.02
C SER A 48 -7.57 9.44 9.81
N LEU A 49 -6.92 10.59 10.07
CA LEU A 49 -5.76 10.65 10.98
C LEU A 49 -6.08 10.14 12.38
N LEU A 50 -7.26 10.46 12.90
CA LEU A 50 -7.70 9.99 14.20
C LEU A 50 -7.78 8.46 14.25
N GLN A 51 -8.31 7.83 13.21
CA GLN A 51 -8.33 6.36 13.11
C GLN A 51 -6.92 5.77 12.99
N LEU A 52 -6.03 6.39 12.20
CA LEU A 52 -4.63 5.94 12.12
C LEU A 52 -3.94 6.00 13.48
N GLN A 53 -4.10 7.12 14.20
CA GLN A 53 -3.56 7.28 15.54
C GLN A 53 -4.18 6.30 16.53
N ALA A 54 -5.48 6.02 16.44
CA ALA A 54 -6.12 5.01 17.28
C ALA A 54 -5.62 3.59 16.97
N HIS A 55 -5.50 3.21 15.69
CA HIS A 55 -5.08 1.88 15.26
C HIS A 55 -3.61 1.59 15.58
N PHE A 56 -2.74 2.57 15.36
CA PHE A 56 -1.29 2.38 15.48
C PHE A 56 -0.68 3.03 16.72
N ASN A 57 -1.45 3.81 17.50
CA ASN A 57 -1.00 4.51 18.71
C ASN A 57 0.32 5.28 18.47
N LYS A 58 1.35 5.03 19.29
CA LYS A 58 2.70 5.61 19.15
C LYS A 58 3.62 4.81 18.20
N GLY A 59 3.07 3.87 17.42
CA GLY A 59 3.82 2.99 16.53
C GLY A 59 4.17 3.61 15.17
N LEU A 60 3.63 4.79 14.84
CA LEU A 60 3.94 5.49 13.59
C LEU A 60 4.86 6.68 13.86
N PRO A 61 6.05 6.75 13.25
CA PRO A 61 6.91 7.92 13.35
C PRO A 61 6.33 9.11 12.56
N PHE A 62 5.49 8.84 11.56
CA PHE A 62 4.86 9.85 10.73
C PHE A 62 3.52 9.35 10.18
N ALA A 63 2.54 10.25 10.05
CA ALA A 63 1.24 9.96 9.46
C ALA A 63 0.74 11.16 8.65
N LEU A 64 0.23 10.88 7.46
CA LEU A 64 -0.39 11.87 6.58
C LEU A 64 -1.89 11.69 6.59
N ALA A 65 -2.64 12.79 6.49
CA ALA A 65 -4.08 12.69 6.36
C ALA A 65 -4.45 11.92 5.10
N PRO A 66 -5.41 10.98 5.16
CA PRO A 66 -5.88 10.31 3.97
C PRO A 66 -6.49 11.35 3.04
N ILE A 67 -5.82 11.55 1.90
CA ILE A 67 -6.32 12.34 0.79
C ILE A 67 -7.38 11.47 0.13
N GLN A 68 -8.59 11.99 -0.11
CA GLN A 68 -9.68 11.23 -0.74
C GLN A 68 -9.18 10.57 -2.02
N TYR A 69 -8.89 9.28 -1.93
CA TYR A 69 -8.46 8.44 -3.02
C TYR A 69 -9.37 7.23 -3.02
N ASN A 70 -9.66 6.71 -4.22
CA ASN A 70 -10.64 5.67 -4.47
C ASN A 70 -10.60 4.57 -3.39
N ASN A 71 -11.62 4.52 -2.51
CA ASN A 71 -11.71 3.59 -1.38
C ASN A 71 -11.98 2.14 -1.80
N GLN A 72 -12.00 1.86 -3.11
CA GLN A 72 -12.19 0.52 -3.62
C GLN A 72 -10.88 -0.27 -3.58
N ALA A 73 -11.01 -1.56 -3.32
CA ALA A 73 -9.85 -2.43 -3.26
C ALA A 73 -9.26 -2.63 -4.68
N SER A 74 -7.92 -2.65 -4.78
CA SER A 74 -7.22 -2.79 -6.07
C SER A 74 -7.64 -4.04 -6.86
N ILE A 75 -7.86 -3.86 -8.16
CA ILE A 75 -7.89 -4.98 -9.12
C ILE A 75 -6.47 -5.55 -9.24
N ILE A 76 -6.33 -6.86 -9.26
CA ILE A 76 -5.06 -7.58 -9.38
C ILE A 76 -5.13 -8.48 -10.61
N ILE A 77 -4.18 -8.31 -11.52
CA ILE A 77 -4.09 -9.07 -12.77
C ILE A 77 -2.72 -9.75 -12.79
N ASN A 78 -2.68 -11.03 -13.14
CA ASN A 78 -1.45 -11.72 -13.48
C ASN A 78 -1.00 -11.23 -14.87
N LEU A 79 0.08 -10.44 -14.91
CA LEU A 79 0.53 -9.81 -16.16
C LEU A 79 1.06 -10.81 -17.20
N LEU A 80 1.46 -12.02 -16.79
CA LEU A 80 1.96 -13.05 -17.70
C LEU A 80 0.83 -13.79 -18.43
N THR A 81 -0.31 -14.00 -17.75
CA THR A 81 -1.43 -14.80 -18.26
C THR A 81 -2.63 -13.94 -18.66
N GLY A 82 -2.71 -12.70 -18.18
CA GLY A 82 -3.89 -11.84 -18.31
C GLY A 82 -5.03 -12.17 -17.35
N GLU A 83 -4.86 -13.19 -16.49
CA GLU A 83 -5.88 -13.62 -15.54
C GLU A 83 -6.14 -12.54 -14.46
N ARG A 84 -7.41 -12.23 -14.21
CA ARG A 84 -7.81 -11.39 -13.09
C ARG A 84 -7.90 -12.22 -11.81
N ILE A 85 -6.99 -11.96 -10.88
CA ILE A 85 -6.96 -12.59 -9.55
C ILE A 85 -8.01 -11.95 -8.63
N ARG A 86 -8.22 -10.64 -8.76
CA ARG A 86 -9.22 -9.86 -8.01
C ARG A 86 -9.69 -8.63 -8.77
#